data_AF-A0A7S3BBF9-F1
#
_entry.id   AF-A0A7S3BBF9-F1
#
_cell.length_a   1.000
_cell.length_b   1.000
_cell.length_c   1.000
_cell.angle_alpha   90.00
_cell.angle_beta   90.00
_cell.angle_gamma   90.00
#
_symmetry.space_group_name_H-M   'P 1'
#
loop_
_entity.id
_entity.type
_entity.pdbx_description
1 polymer ?
#
loop_
_entity_poly.entity_id
_entity_poly.type
_entity_poly.pdbx_seq_one_letter_code
_entity_poly.pdbx_strand_id
1 'polypeptide(L)'
;MYGFSGPGDVVELELAADRRGLEKLLAFLGNSFNGGTNFDEPLRRSLQRLGEEEWQNADLLVVSDGEMGDVDEELAGMLDVLKEDQELKVHSLIVSDSSTGALEKISTE
;
A
#
# COMPACT_ATOMS: atom_id res chain seq x y z
N MET A 1 -6.26 -5.01 -1.82
CA MET A 1 -4.85 -5.20 -2.22
C MET A 1 -4.58 -4.36 -3.45
N TYR A 2 -3.46 -3.64 -3.47
CA TYR A 2 -3.07 -2.78 -4.58
C TYR A 2 -1.69 -3.21 -5.10
N GLY A 3 -1.55 -3.34 -6.42
CA GLY A 3 -0.26 -3.48 -7.10
C GLY A 3 0.04 -2.22 -7.89
N PHE A 4 1.31 -1.83 -7.95
CA PHE A 4 1.71 -0.56 -8.55
C PHE A 4 3.07 -0.62 -9.24
N SER A 5 3.27 0.27 -10.22
CA SER A 5 4.58 0.64 -10.76
C SER A 5 4.64 2.11 -11.14
N GLY A 6 4.89 2.44 -12.41
CA GLY A 6 4.88 3.82 -12.89
C GLY A 6 3.50 4.50 -12.84
N PRO A 7 3.44 5.78 -13.23
CA PRO A 7 2.21 6.56 -13.26
C PRO A 7 1.09 5.89 -14.06
N GLY A 8 -0.08 5.71 -13.44
CA GLY A 8 -1.24 5.07 -14.06
C GLY A 8 -1.25 3.53 -13.98
N ASP A 9 -0.13 2.91 -13.61
CA ASP A 9 -0.05 1.46 -13.41
C ASP A 9 -0.45 1.12 -11.98
N VAL A 10 -1.75 1.09 -11.72
CA VAL A 10 -2.31 0.63 -10.45
C VAL A 10 -3.38 -0.42 -10.71
N VAL A 11 -3.22 -1.58 -10.09
CA VAL A 11 -4.19 -2.69 -10.12
C VAL A 11 -4.77 -2.86 -8.72
N GLU A 12 -6.09 -2.91 -8.63
CA GLU A 12 -6.81 -3.16 -7.39
C GLU A 12 -7.43 -4.56 -7.40
N LEU A 13 -7.23 -5.30 -6.32
CA LEU A 13 -7.91 -6.57 -6.06
C LEU A 13 -8.46 -6.61 -4.65
N GLU A 14 -9.75 -6.89 -4.57
CA GLU A 14 -10.39 -7.35 -3.35
C GLU A 14 -10.30 -8.88 -3.27
N LEU A 15 -9.74 -9.35 -2.15
CA LEU A 15 -9.45 -10.76 -1.91
C LEU A 15 -10.32 -11.25 -0.76
N ALA A 16 -11.10 -12.29 -1.01
CA ALA A 16 -11.76 -13.07 0.03
C ALA A 16 -10.86 -14.23 0.45
N ALA A 17 -10.99 -14.70 1.69
CA ALA A 17 -10.32 -15.91 2.18
C ALA A 17 -10.99 -17.20 1.65
N ASP A 18 -11.17 -17.28 0.34
CA ASP A 18 -11.80 -18.40 -0.35
C ASP A 18 -11.00 -18.79 -1.61
N ARG A 19 -11.47 -19.84 -2.29
CA ARG A 19 -10.81 -20.34 -3.51
C ARG A 19 -10.72 -19.27 -4.61
N ARG A 20 -11.74 -18.43 -4.77
CA ARG A 20 -11.77 -17.40 -5.83
C ARG A 20 -10.79 -16.28 -5.51
N GLY A 21 -10.67 -15.90 -4.23
CA GLY A 21 -9.66 -14.98 -3.75
C GLY A 21 -8.25 -15.50 -4.00
N LEU A 22 -7.99 -16.78 -3.73
CA LEU A 22 -6.69 -17.39 -4.03
C LEU A 22 -6.40 -17.40 -5.55
N GLU A 23 -7.37 -17.75 -6.39
CA GLU A 23 -7.21 -17.71 -7.85
C GLU A 23 -6.89 -16.29 -8.36
N LYS A 24 -7.57 -15.27 -7.81
CA LYS A 24 -7.29 -13.85 -8.09
C LYS A 24 -5.88 -13.45 -7.67
N LEU A 25 -5.44 -13.85 -6.48
CA LEU A 25 -4.11 -13.57 -5.97
C LEU A 25 -3.03 -14.19 -6.87
N LEU A 26 -3.20 -15.46 -7.26
CA LEU A 26 -2.26 -16.14 -8.15
C LEU A 26 -2.19 -15.48 -9.52
N ALA A 27 -3.34 -15.07 -10.08
CA ALA A 27 -3.37 -14.32 -11.33
C ALA A 27 -2.63 -12.98 -11.21
N PHE A 28 -2.80 -12.28 -10.08
CA PHE A 28 -2.09 -11.04 -9.80
C PHE A 28 -0.57 -11.23 -9.76
N LEU A 29 -0.08 -12.25 -9.04
CA LEU A 29 1.35 -12.53 -8.92
C LEU A 29 2.01 -12.90 -10.27
N GLY A 30 1.21 -13.33 -11.25
CA GLY A 30 1.67 -13.58 -12.61
C GLY A 30 1.84 -12.31 -13.47
N ASN A 31 1.42 -11.13 -12.99
CA ASN A 31 1.61 -9.88 -13.71
C ASN A 31 3.05 -9.36 -13.54
N SER A 32 3.60 -8.76 -14.60
CA SER A 32 4.85 -8.02 -14.56
C SER A 32 4.58 -6.53 -14.61
N PHE A 33 5.35 -5.76 -13.84
CA PHE A 33 5.30 -4.30 -13.86
C PHE A 33 6.47 -3.73 -14.66
N ASN A 34 6.21 -2.74 -15.52
CA ASN A 34 7.17 -2.26 -16.53
C ASN A 34 8.19 -1.23 -16.01
N GLY A 35 8.37 -1.16 -14.68
CA GLY A 35 9.31 -0.25 -14.02
C GLY A 35 8.71 1.11 -13.63
N GLY A 36 9.48 1.87 -12.84
CA GLY A 36 9.02 3.10 -12.17
C GLY A 36 8.25 2.81 -10.89
N THR A 37 8.18 3.81 -10.01
CA THR A 37 7.51 3.71 -8.71
C THR A 37 6.69 4.96 -8.46
N ASN A 38 5.37 4.84 -8.53
CA ASN A 38 4.39 5.84 -8.13
C ASN A 38 3.58 5.29 -6.97
N PHE A 39 4.08 5.54 -5.75
CA PHE A 39 3.51 5.02 -4.53
C PHE A 39 2.32 5.84 -4.00
N ASP A 40 2.25 7.13 -4.32
CA ASP A 40 1.20 8.01 -3.81
C ASP A 40 -0.20 7.58 -4.27
N GLU A 41 -0.34 7.11 -5.52
CA GLU A 41 -1.64 6.69 -6.05
C GLU A 41 -2.24 5.46 -5.34
N PRO A 42 -1.54 4.32 -5.19
CA PRO A 42 -2.07 3.20 -4.43
C PRO A 42 -2.23 3.54 -2.94
N LEU A 43 -1.37 4.40 -2.36
CA LEU A 43 -1.53 4.86 -0.99
C LEU A 43 -2.84 5.64 -0.83
N ARG A 44 -3.10 6.65 -1.67
CA ARG A 44 -4.33 7.46 -1.66
C ARG A 44 -5.58 6.59 -1.70
N ARG A 45 -5.64 5.61 -2.61
CA ARG A 45 -6.77 4.69 -2.72
C ARG A 45 -6.93 3.81 -1.48
N SER A 46 -5.81 3.39 -0.87
CA SER A 46 -5.83 2.63 0.38
C SER A 46 -6.42 3.46 1.52
N LEU A 47 -6.01 4.73 1.67
CA LEU A 47 -6.52 5.63 2.72
C LEU A 47 -8.01 5.94 2.51
N GLN A 48 -8.45 6.13 1.27
CA GLN A 48 -9.88 6.29 0.95
C GLN A 48 -10.68 5.07 1.37
N ARG A 49 -10.15 3.86 1.11
CA ARG A 49 -10.80 2.60 1.49
C ARG A 49 -10.93 2.46 3.00
N LEU A 50 -9.92 2.87 3.78
CA LEU A 50 -9.99 2.88 5.25
C LEU A 50 -11.12 3.77 5.81
N GLY A 51 -11.60 4.74 5.04
CA GLY A 51 -12.79 5.53 5.39
C GLY A 51 -14.13 4.80 5.23
N GLU A 52 -14.15 3.61 4.62
CA GLU A 52 -15.36 2.80 4.42
C GLU A 52 -15.62 1.88 5.62
N GLU A 53 -16.88 1.69 6.01
CA GLU A 53 -17.26 0.89 7.21
C GLU A 53 -16.68 -0.54 7.19
N GLU A 54 -16.53 -1.15 6.02
CA GLU A 54 -15.97 -2.49 5.86
C GLU A 54 -14.48 -2.57 6.22
N TRP A 55 -13.74 -1.46 6.09
CA TRP A 55 -12.29 -1.41 6.19
C TRP A 55 -11.79 -0.50 7.33
N GLN A 56 -12.69 0.12 8.09
CA GLN A 56 -12.37 1.05 9.18
C GLN A 56 -11.48 0.47 10.29
N ASN A 57 -11.39 -0.86 10.40
CA ASN A 57 -10.54 -1.55 11.39
C ASN A 57 -9.34 -2.27 10.73
N ALA A 58 -9.05 -1.98 9.47
CA ALA A 58 -7.99 -2.63 8.74
C ALA A 58 -6.65 -1.92 8.96
N ASP A 59 -5.58 -2.71 9.00
CA ASP A 59 -4.21 -2.22 8.98
C ASP A 59 -3.66 -2.17 7.54
N LEU A 60 -2.63 -1.37 7.33
CA LEU A 60 -1.94 -1.24 6.04
C LEU A 60 -0.61 -2.02 6.06
N LEU A 61 -0.42 -2.92 5.11
CA LEU A 61 0.88 -3.57 4.84
C LEU A 61 1.41 -3.09 3.49
N VAL A 62 2.61 -2.51 3.50
CA VAL A 62 3.35 -2.11 2.30
C VAL A 62 4.49 -3.08 2.06
N VAL A 63 4.61 -3.60 0.84
CA VAL A 63 5.69 -4.51 0.44
C VAL A 63 6.40 -3.90 -0.77
N SER A 64 7.68 -3.57 -0.64
CA SER A 64 8.48 -2.95 -1.69
C SER A 64 9.98 -3.17 -1.42
N ASP A 65 10.82 -3.01 -2.43
CA ASP A 65 12.28 -2.88 -2.28
C ASP A 65 12.70 -1.55 -1.61
N GLY A 66 11.76 -0.68 -1.25
CA GLY A 66 12.03 0.58 -0.55
C GLY A 66 12.67 1.65 -1.43
N GLU A 67 12.78 1.43 -2.74
CA GLU A 67 13.32 2.39 -3.71
C GLU A 67 12.19 3.28 -4.25
N MET A 68 11.80 4.26 -3.42
CA MET A 68 10.80 5.26 -3.81
C MET A 68 11.13 6.66 -3.31
N GLY A 69 10.48 7.64 -3.94
CA GLY A 69 10.53 9.04 -3.50
C GLY A 69 9.78 9.27 -2.19
N ASP A 70 9.92 10.49 -1.67
CA ASP A 70 9.12 10.91 -0.52
C ASP A 70 7.62 10.86 -0.86
N VAL A 71 6.83 10.48 0.14
CA VAL A 71 5.36 10.48 0.06
C VAL A 71 4.87 11.92 0.04
N ASP A 72 3.86 12.18 -0.79
CA ASP A 72 3.19 13.48 -0.84
C ASP A 72 2.74 13.97 0.55
N GLU A 73 2.96 15.25 0.85
CA GLU A 73 2.73 15.83 2.18
C GLU A 73 1.27 15.74 2.62
N GLU A 74 0.32 15.82 1.70
CA GLU A 74 -1.11 15.67 2.00
C GLU A 74 -1.41 14.24 2.45
N LEU A 75 -0.86 13.25 1.73
CA LEU A 75 -1.03 11.83 2.08
C LEU A 75 -0.34 11.48 3.40
N ALA A 76 0.83 12.06 3.67
CA ALA A 76 1.51 11.89 4.95
C ALA A 76 0.66 12.44 6.11
N GLY A 77 0.09 13.64 5.96
CA GLY A 77 -0.80 14.22 6.96
C GLY A 77 -2.08 13.40 7.17
N MET A 78 -2.66 12.85 6.10
CA MET A 78 -3.81 11.93 6.22
C MET A 78 -3.47 10.65 6.97
N LEU A 79 -2.29 10.08 6.71
CA LEU A 79 -1.80 8.90 7.43
C LEU A 79 -1.67 9.17 8.93
N ASP A 80 -1.09 10.31 9.31
CA ASP A 80 -0.92 10.68 10.72
C ASP A 80 -2.27 10.80 11.44
N VAL A 81 -3.26 11.44 10.80
CA VAL A 81 -4.62 11.53 11.34
C VAL A 81 -5.24 10.14 11.51
N LEU A 82 -5.11 9.25 10.52
CA LEU A 82 -5.68 7.89 10.61
C LEU A 82 -4.98 7.03 11.67
N LYS A 83 -3.66 7.19 11.85
CA LYS A 83 -2.91 6.52 12.94
C LYS A 83 -3.42 6.95 14.31
N GLU A 84 -3.73 8.24 14.49
CA GLU A 84 -4.23 8.78 15.75
C GLU A 84 -5.71 8.45 16.01
N ASP A 85 -6.58 8.67 15.02
CA ASP A 85 -8.04 8.59 15.20
C ASP A 85 -8.59 7.16 15.07
N GLN A 86 -7.95 6.32 14.28
CA GLN A 86 -8.42 4.95 13.98
C GLN A 86 -7.47 3.85 14.48
N GLU A 87 -6.43 4.23 15.23
CA GLU A 87 -5.37 3.31 15.67
C GLU A 87 -4.74 2.52 14.51
N LEU A 88 -4.74 3.10 13.29
CA LEU A 88 -4.22 2.47 12.08
C LEU A 88 -2.76 2.09 12.28
N LYS A 89 -2.42 0.83 11.98
CA LYS A 89 -1.02 0.41 11.88
C LYS A 89 -0.58 0.34 10.43
N VAL A 90 0.57 0.93 10.16
CA VAL A 90 1.24 0.84 8.87
C VAL A 90 2.50 0.00 9.04
N HIS A 91 2.50 -1.16 8.43
CA HIS A 91 3.63 -2.09 8.42
C HIS A 91 4.33 -2.05 7.08
N SER A 92 5.67 -2.04 7.11
CA SER A 92 6.49 -2.11 5.90
C SER A 92 7.33 -3.38 5.89
N LEU A 93 7.28 -4.11 4.77
CA LEU A 93 8.15 -5.24 4.46
C LEU A 93 9.09 -4.84 3.33
N ILE A 94 10.35 -4.64 3.67
CA ILE A 94 11.40 -4.27 2.72
C ILE A 94 11.98 -5.55 2.09
N VAL A 95 11.94 -5.63 0.76
CA VAL A 95 12.42 -6.78 -0.03
C VAL A 95 13.68 -6.41 -0.81
N SER A 96 14.68 -5.93 -0.08
CA SER A 96 15.97 -5.49 -0.62
C SER A 96 17.02 -5.41 0.49
N ASP A 97 18.29 -5.29 0.10
CA ASP A 97 19.42 -5.02 1.01
C ASP A 97 19.64 -3.50 1.23
N SER A 98 18.87 -2.64 0.56
CA SER A 98 18.97 -1.18 0.63
C SER A 98 17.61 -0.50 0.44
N SER A 99 17.30 0.53 1.23
CA SER A 99 16.09 1.34 1.12
C SER A 99 16.41 2.84 1.14
N THR A 100 15.52 3.68 0.59
CA THR A 100 15.67 5.15 0.62
C THR A 100 15.28 5.78 1.96
N GLY A 101 14.72 5.01 2.89
CA GLY A 101 14.18 5.52 4.15
C GLY A 101 12.73 6.04 4.06
N ALA A 102 12.13 6.07 2.86
CA ALA A 102 10.80 6.61 2.65
C ALA A 102 9.69 5.75 3.30
N LEU A 103 9.83 4.42 3.29
CA LEU A 103 8.88 3.49 3.93
C LEU A 103 8.88 3.64 5.44
N GLU A 104 10.05 3.85 6.01
CA GLU A 104 10.26 3.96 7.44
C GLU A 104 9.54 5.19 8.00
N LYS A 105 9.48 6.29 7.25
CA LYS A 105 8.76 7.52 7.63
C LYS A 105 7.25 7.32 7.75
N ILE A 106 6.66 6.44 6.95
CA ILE A 106 5.21 6.20 6.96
C ILE A 106 4.81 5.01 7.84
N SER A 107 5.76 4.19 8.27
CA SER A 107 5.49 3.04 9.12
C SER A 107 5.09 3.46 10.53
N THR A 108 4.39 2.58 11.24
CA THR A 108 4.19 2.69 12.68
C THR A 108 5.42 2.13 13.41
N GLU A 109 5.78 2.74 14.55
CA GLU A 109 6.91 2.28 15.40
C GLU A 109 6.77 0.84 15.91
#